data_AF-A0A6H1ZFV7-F1
#
_entry.id   AF-A0A6H1ZFV7-F1
#
_cell.length_a   1.000
_cell.length_b   1.000
_cell.length_c   1.000
_cell.angle_alpha   90.00
_cell.angle_beta   90.00
_cell.angle_gamma   90.00
#
_symmetry.space_group_name_H-M   'P 1'
#
loop_
_entity.id
_entity.type
_entity.pdbx_description
1 polymer ?
#
loop_
_entity_poly.entity_id
_entity_poly.type
_entity_poly.pdbx_seq_one_letter_code
_entity_poly.pdbx_strand_id
1 'polypeptide(L)' 'MITTKKAAQTLGISPRRVLALIKSGRLPAAKVGRDWVIKKYDLKLVSSRKPGRPPKVG' A
#
# COMPACT_ATOMS: atom_id res chain seq x y z
N MET A 1 -1.10 -0.78 -14.30
CA MET A 1 -0.67 -0.31 -12.96
C MET A 1 -1.90 0.07 -12.14
N ILE A 2 -1.79 0.18 -10.83
CA ILE A 2 -2.90 0.56 -9.94
C ILE A 2 -2.53 1.78 -9.08
N THR A 3 -3.52 2.58 -8.69
CA THR A 3 -3.30 3.72 -7.78
C THR A 3 -3.12 3.26 -6.34
N THR A 4 -2.58 4.15 -5.50
CA THR A 4 -2.48 3.94 -4.05
C THR A 4 -3.82 3.63 -3.38
N LYS A 5 -4.92 4.24 -3.85
CA LYS A 5 -6.27 3.94 -3.36
C LYS A 5 -6.69 2.50 -3.65
N LYS A 6 -6.45 2.02 -4.87
CA LYS A 6 -6.79 0.63 -5.25
C LYS A 6 -5.89 -0.38 -4.54
N ALA A 7 -4.59 -0.07 -4.43
CA ALA A 7 -3.64 -0.89 -3.67
C ALA A 7 -4.03 -1.01 -2.19
N ALA A 8 -4.49 0.09 -1.57
CA ALA A 8 -4.98 0.11 -0.20
C ALA A 8 -6.18 -0.83 0.01
N GLN A 9 -7.16 -0.78 -0.90
CA GLN A 9 -8.30 -1.70 -0.88
C GLN A 9 -7.87 -3.16 -1.03
N THR A 10 -6.96 -3.46 -1.96
CA THR A 10 -6.47 -4.83 -2.19
C THR A 10 -5.68 -5.38 -0.98
N LEU A 11 -4.95 -4.52 -0.28
CA LEU A 11 -4.15 -4.89 0.88
C LEU A 11 -4.93 -4.80 2.21
N GLY A 12 -6.16 -4.28 2.22
CA GLY A 12 -6.94 -4.06 3.44
C GLY A 12 -6.30 -3.03 4.40
N ILE A 13 -5.54 -2.07 3.88
CA ILE A 13 -4.85 -1.04 4.68
C ILE A 13 -5.26 0.36 4.24
N SER A 14 -4.88 1.39 5.00
CA SER A 14 -5.13 2.78 4.60
C SER A 14 -4.20 3.24 3.46
N PRO A 15 -4.63 4.18 2.59
CA PRO A 15 -3.77 4.78 1.58
C PRO A 15 -2.53 5.47 2.16
N ARG A 16 -2.64 6.06 3.37
CA ARG A 16 -1.49 6.63 4.11
C ARG A 16 -0.45 5.55 4.42
N ARG A 17 -0.88 4.33 4.77
CA ARG A 17 0.05 3.21 4.99
C ARG A 17 0.73 2.78 3.71
N VAL A 18 0.01 2.72 2.59
CA VAL A 18 0.61 2.45 1.26
C VAL A 18 1.69 3.48 0.94
N LEU A 19 1.41 4.78 1.14
CA LEU A 19 2.41 5.84 0.93
C LEU A 19 3.63 5.70 1.85
N ALA A 20 3.43 5.30 3.11
CA ALA A 20 4.56 5.03 4.01
C ALA A 20 5.42 3.85 3.54
N LEU A 21 4.81 2.81 2.95
CA LEU A 21 5.54 1.67 2.36
C LEU A 21 6.36 2.10 1.14
N ILE A 22 5.80 2.96 0.30
CA ILE A 22 6.50 3.55 -0.84
C ILE A 22 7.69 4.40 -0.35
N LYS A 23 7.43 5.33 0.58
CA LYS A 23 8.46 6.22 1.15
C LYS A 23 9.58 5.47 1.87
N SER A 24 9.28 4.32 2.46
CA SER A 24 10.27 3.46 3.12
C SER A 24 10.96 2.48 2.16
N GLY A 25 10.67 2.54 0.86
CA GLY A 25 11.27 1.66 -0.16
C GLY A 25 10.79 0.21 -0.10
N ARG A 26 9.80 -0.12 0.73
CA ARG A 26 9.27 -1.48 0.89
C ARG A 26 8.25 -1.87 -0.17
N LEU A 27 7.68 -0.88 -0.86
CA LEU A 27 6.74 -1.09 -1.95
C LEU A 27 7.23 -0.30 -3.18
N PRO A 28 7.68 -0.99 -4.24
CA PRO A 28 8.02 -0.34 -5.50
C PRO A 28 6.81 0.41 -6.06
N ALA A 29 7.00 1.69 -6.38
CA ALA A 29 6.01 2.51 -7.04
C ALA A 29 6.70 3.53 -7.94
N ALA A 30 6.04 3.90 -9.03
CA ALA A 30 6.46 4.98 -9.90
C ALA A 30 5.58 6.20 -9.64
N LYS A 31 6.16 7.40 -9.73
CA LYS A 31 5.41 8.65 -9.65
C LYS A 31 5.01 9.08 -11.05
N VAL A 32 3.71 9.23 -11.29
CA VAL A 32 3.15 9.69 -12.56
C VAL A 32 2.36 10.96 -12.27
N GLY A 33 2.93 12.10 -12.63
CA GLY A 33 2.41 13.42 -12.25
C GLY A 33 2.37 13.60 -10.73
N ARG A 34 1.18 13.82 -10.17
CA ARG A 34 0.96 13.96 -8.73
C ARG A 34 0.69 12.62 -8.03
N ASP A 35 0.39 11.56 -8.78
CA ASP A 35 -0.02 10.27 -8.24
C ASP A 35 1.10 9.24 -8.21
N TRP A 36 0.96 8.29 -7.29
CA TRP A 36 1.80 7.10 -7.22
C TRP A 36 1.07 5.91 -7.83
N VAL A 37 1.75 5.21 -8.74
CA VAL A 37 1.27 4.01 -9.39
C VAL A 37 2.13 2.82 -9.00
N ILE A 38 1.45 1.74 -8.63
CA ILE A 38 2.06 0.51 -8.14
C ILE A 38 1.75 -0.59 -9.16
N LYS A 39 2.69 -1.51 -9.40
CA LYS A 39 2.38 -2.68 -10.21
C LYS A 39 1.63 -3.69 -9.34
N LYS A 40 0.55 -4.26 -9.86
CA LYS A 40 -0.34 -5.14 -9.09
C LYS A 40 0.41 -6.33 -8.47
N TYR A 41 1.40 -6.87 -9.18
CA TYR A 41 2.21 -7.98 -8.69
C TYR A 41 3.15 -7.59 -7.54
N ASP A 42 3.55 -6.32 -7.40
CA ASP A 42 4.42 -5.85 -6.32
C ASP A 42 3.69 -5.78 -4.97
N LEU A 43 2.35 -5.80 -4.98
CA LEU A 43 1.56 -5.88 -3.74
C LEU A 43 1.89 -7.12 -2.91
N LYS A 44 2.31 -8.21 -3.55
CA LYS A 44 2.69 -9.45 -2.85
C LYS A 44 3.87 -9.25 -1.91
N LEU A 45 4.75 -8.28 -2.20
CA LEU A 45 5.93 -7.95 -1.38
C LEU A 45 5.54 -7.44 0.02
N VAL A 46 4.33 -6.90 0.16
CA VAL A 46 3.83 -6.31 1.41
C VAL A 46 2.57 -7.00 1.94
N SER A 47 2.10 -8.03 1.23
CA SER A 47 0.91 -8.83 1.59
C SER A 47 1.17 -9.74 2.79
N SER A 48 2.38 -10.28 2.93
CA SER A 48 2.78 -11.12 4.07
C SER A 48 3.11 -10.27 5.30
N ARG A 49 2.08 -9.68 5.92
CA ARG A 49 2.19 -9.12 7.27
C ARG A 49 1.08 -9.64 8.15
N LYS A 50 1.45 -9.99 9.39
CA LYS A 50 0.49 -10.05 10.48
C LYS A 50 -0.18 -8.67 10.57
N PRO A 51 -1.52 -8.56 10.51
CA PRO A 51 -2.19 -7.30 10.81
C PRO A 51 -1.64 -6.81 12.16
N GLY A 52 -1.12 -5.57 12.19
CA GLY A 52 -0.73 -4.95 13.46
C GLY A 52 -1.96 -4.78 14.37
N ARG A 53 -1.74 -4.22 15.57
CA ARG A 53 -2.73 -4.05 16.66
C ARG A 53 -4.20 -4.05 16.15
N PRO A 54 -5.05 -4.97 16.66
CA PRO A 54 -6.45 -5.03 16.28
C PRO A 54 -7.12 -3.65 16.50
N PRO A 55 -8.05 -3.27 15.62
CA PRO A 55 -8.76 -2.01 15.76
C PRO A 55 -9.43 -1.97 17.14
N LYS A 56 -9.34 -0.81 17.81
CA LYS A 56 -10.10 -0.59 19.05
C LYS A 56 -11.58 -0.60 18.65
N VAL A 57 -12.26 -1.70 18.94
CA VAL A 57 -13.72 -1.74 18.94
C VAL A 57 -14.15 -0.71 19.99
N GLY A 58 -14.81 0.34 19.51
CA GLY A 58 -15.42 1.37 20.35
C GLY A 58 -16.72 0.88 20.93
#